data_AF-A0A2T1FCS4-F1
#
_entry.id   AF-A0A2T1FCS4-F1
#
_cell.length_a   1.000
_cell.length_b   1.000
_cell.length_c   1.000
_cell.angle_alpha   90.00
_cell.angle_beta   90.00
_cell.angle_gamma   90.00
#
_symmetry.space_group_name_H-M   'P 1'
#
loop_
_entity.id
_entity.type
_entity.pdbx_description
1 polymer ?
#
loop_
_entity_poly.entity_id
_entity_poly.type
_entity_poly.pdbx_seq_one_letter_code
_entity_poly.pdbx_strand_id
1 'polypeptide(L)'
;MTIDRLSHLQTEIEGYYEQLAGKESALRTIEEAEKVRIEQQIRKVKQDIAKIQGEYWVLLKSQTARLEITDADAEIVIAEIMPQVEILQYQPTVQNNAELVKLLNEIKAELTKPETPGSGKLKAAIPLLPGFLSYELELDTEGLLQRLFPTFSKLAGKLKKTQA
;
A
#
# COMPACT_ATOMS: atom_id res chain seq x y z
N MET A 1 -2.56 -20.39 8.51
CA MET A 1 -3.55 -19.53 9.21
C MET A 1 -3.26 -18.03 9.08
N THR A 2 -2.10 -17.49 9.48
CA THR A 2 -1.86 -16.02 9.41
C THR A 2 -1.50 -15.50 8.00
N ILE A 3 -0.78 -16.29 7.20
CA ILE A 3 -0.51 -15.99 5.78
C ILE A 3 -1.83 -16.05 4.98
N ASP A 4 -2.75 -16.93 5.37
CA ASP A 4 -4.09 -16.99 4.77
C ASP A 4 -4.91 -15.74 5.07
N ARG A 5 -4.78 -15.17 6.28
CA ARG A 5 -5.42 -13.89 6.62
C ARG A 5 -4.81 -12.72 5.84
N LEU A 6 -3.48 -12.63 5.69
CA LEU A 6 -2.85 -11.60 4.86
C LEU A 6 -3.31 -11.67 3.40
N SER A 7 -3.38 -12.89 2.84
CA SER A 7 -3.87 -13.11 1.48
C SER A 7 -5.35 -12.73 1.35
N HIS A 8 -6.17 -13.05 2.34
CA HIS A 8 -7.59 -12.71 2.32
C HIS A 8 -7.82 -11.20 2.45
N LEU A 9 -7.11 -10.53 3.36
CA LEU A 9 -7.13 -9.08 3.49
C LEU A 9 -6.69 -8.39 2.20
N GLN A 10 -5.69 -8.95 1.50
CA GLN A 10 -5.27 -8.43 0.20
C GLN A 10 -6.42 -8.51 -0.82
N THR A 11 -7.10 -9.65 -0.93
CA THR A 11 -8.25 -9.81 -1.84
C THR A 11 -9.40 -8.87 -1.46
N GLU A 12 -9.67 -8.69 -0.17
CA GLU A 12 -10.66 -7.70 0.29
C GLU A 12 -10.26 -6.29 -0.14
N ILE A 13 -9.01 -5.86 0.10
CA ILE A 13 -8.51 -4.54 -0.30
C ILE A 13 -8.68 -4.33 -1.81
N GLU A 14 -8.30 -5.31 -2.63
CA GLU A 14 -8.47 -5.26 -4.09
C GLU A 14 -9.95 -5.05 -4.46
N GLY A 15 -10.85 -5.85 -3.89
CA GLY A 15 -12.30 -5.72 -4.14
C GLY A 15 -12.90 -4.40 -3.66
N TYR A 16 -12.39 -3.81 -2.57
CA TYR A 16 -12.84 -2.49 -2.12
C TYR A 16 -12.39 -1.37 -3.06
N TYR A 17 -11.16 -1.43 -3.60
CA TYR A 17 -10.71 -0.45 -4.59
C TYR A 17 -11.46 -0.60 -5.92
N GLU A 18 -11.84 -1.81 -6.34
CA GLU A 18 -12.73 -2.01 -7.49
C GLU A 18 -14.09 -1.36 -7.27
N GLN A 19 -14.68 -1.53 -6.08
CA GLN A 19 -15.93 -0.87 -5.71
C GLN A 19 -15.80 0.65 -5.68
N LEU A 20 -14.69 1.18 -5.17
CA LEU A 20 -14.40 2.61 -5.14
C LEU A 20 -14.34 3.17 -6.56
N ALA A 21 -13.55 2.56 -7.43
CA ALA A 21 -13.41 2.97 -8.84
C ALA A 21 -14.75 2.94 -9.58
N GLY A 22 -15.58 1.90 -9.34
CA GLY A 22 -16.93 1.82 -9.91
C GLY A 22 -17.84 2.96 -9.46
N LYS A 23 -17.77 3.35 -8.18
CA LYS A 23 -18.57 4.45 -7.62
C LYS A 23 -18.09 5.82 -8.10
N GLU A 24 -16.78 6.05 -8.15
CA GLU A 24 -16.18 7.27 -8.72
C GLU A 24 -16.56 7.44 -10.19
N SER A 25 -16.56 6.35 -10.97
CA SER A 25 -17.01 6.35 -12.35
C SER A 25 -18.49 6.73 -12.45
N ALA A 26 -19.34 6.11 -11.62
CA ALA A 26 -20.78 6.43 -11.58
C ALA A 26 -21.05 7.88 -11.19
N LEU A 27 -20.28 8.46 -10.26
CA LEU A 27 -20.42 9.85 -9.83
C LEU A 27 -20.28 10.85 -10.99
N ARG A 28 -19.48 10.51 -12.01
CA ARG A 28 -19.25 11.38 -13.18
C ARG A 28 -20.45 11.47 -14.13
N THR A 29 -21.31 10.46 -14.12
CA THR A 29 -22.41 10.33 -15.10
C THR A 29 -23.79 10.40 -14.47
N ILE A 30 -23.88 10.35 -13.14
CA ILE A 30 -25.16 10.31 -12.41
C ILE A 30 -25.82 11.70 -12.34
N GLU A 31 -27.14 11.71 -12.20
CA GLU A 31 -27.93 12.92 -12.01
C GLU A 31 -27.61 13.63 -10.68
N GLU A 32 -27.75 14.95 -10.64
CA GLU A 32 -27.36 15.76 -9.47
C GLU A 32 -28.09 15.39 -8.18
N ALA A 33 -29.37 15.00 -8.28
CA ALA A 33 -30.15 14.59 -7.13
C ALA A 33 -29.57 13.35 -6.41
N GLU A 34 -28.80 12.53 -7.14
CA GLU A 34 -28.25 11.27 -6.67
C GLU A 34 -26.75 11.37 -6.30
N LYS A 35 -26.07 12.46 -6.64
CA LYS A 35 -24.63 12.63 -6.37
C LYS A 35 -24.30 12.54 -4.89
N VAL A 36 -25.07 13.20 -4.04
CA VAL A 36 -24.83 13.19 -2.59
C VAL A 36 -24.84 11.77 -2.03
N ARG A 37 -25.74 10.90 -2.52
CA ARG A 37 -25.81 9.49 -2.12
C ARG A 37 -24.56 8.73 -2.54
N ILE A 38 -24.07 8.93 -3.76
CA ILE A 38 -22.86 8.27 -4.26
C ILE A 38 -21.61 8.77 -3.51
N GLU A 39 -21.50 10.07 -3.24
CA GLU A 39 -20.41 10.63 -2.44
C GLU A 39 -20.38 10.07 -1.02
N GLN A 40 -21.54 9.89 -0.38
CA GLN A 40 -21.62 9.23 0.93
C GLN A 40 -21.15 7.77 0.87
N GLN A 41 -21.50 7.04 -0.19
CA GLN A 41 -21.02 5.67 -0.38
C GLN A 41 -19.51 5.62 -0.62
N ILE A 42 -18.96 6.53 -1.42
CA ILE A 42 -17.52 6.68 -1.65
C ILE A 42 -16.81 6.91 -0.31
N ARG A 43 -17.26 7.88 0.49
CA ARG A 43 -16.70 8.15 1.83
C ARG A 43 -16.71 6.90 2.71
N LYS A 44 -17.79 6.13 2.71
CA LYS A 44 -17.88 4.88 3.48
C LYS A 44 -16.87 3.84 2.99
N VAL A 45 -16.76 3.63 1.68
CA VAL A 45 -15.81 2.69 1.08
C VAL A 45 -14.37 3.07 1.44
N LYS A 46 -14.01 4.36 1.41
CA LYS A 46 -12.68 4.82 1.86
C LYS A 46 -12.40 4.48 3.32
N GLN A 47 -13.38 4.66 4.21
CA GLN A 47 -13.23 4.31 5.62
C GLN A 47 -13.02 2.80 5.81
N ASP A 48 -13.77 1.98 5.07
CA ASP A 48 -13.62 0.53 5.10
C ASP A 48 -12.23 0.09 4.58
N ILE A 49 -11.75 0.70 3.48
CA ILE A 49 -10.40 0.48 2.94
C ILE A 49 -9.34 0.78 4.00
N ALA A 50 -9.39 1.97 4.62
CA ALA A 50 -8.39 2.37 5.59
C ALA A 50 -8.33 1.43 6.80
N LYS A 51 -9.48 0.95 7.26
CA LYS A 51 -9.56 -0.02 8.36
C LYS A 51 -8.88 -1.34 8.00
N ILE A 52 -9.19 -1.90 6.83
CA ILE A 52 -8.67 -3.21 6.39
C ILE A 52 -7.19 -3.12 6.05
N GLN A 53 -6.75 -2.04 5.41
CA GLN A 53 -5.33 -1.79 5.18
C GLN A 53 -4.57 -1.64 6.51
N GLY A 54 -5.13 -0.94 7.49
CA GLY A 54 -4.60 -0.87 8.84
C GLY A 54 -4.32 -2.26 9.42
N GLU A 55 -5.31 -3.15 9.36
CA GLU A 55 -5.14 -4.54 9.80
C GLU A 55 -4.05 -5.28 9.00
N TYR A 56 -4.07 -5.16 7.67
CA TYR A 56 -3.09 -5.79 6.78
C TYR A 56 -1.66 -5.39 7.16
N TRP A 57 -1.40 -4.11 7.32
CA TRP A 57 -0.04 -3.60 7.58
C TRP A 57 0.45 -3.93 8.99
N VAL A 58 -0.43 -3.90 9.99
CA VAL A 58 -0.10 -4.35 11.36
C VAL A 58 0.29 -5.83 11.33
N LEU A 59 -0.50 -6.66 10.64
CA LEU A 59 -0.21 -8.08 10.50
C LEU A 59 1.08 -8.33 9.72
N LEU A 60 1.30 -7.61 8.61
CA LEU A 60 2.51 -7.75 7.82
C LEU A 60 3.73 -7.37 8.65
N LYS A 61 3.75 -6.20 9.29
CA LYS A 61 4.83 -5.73 10.18
C LYS A 61 5.17 -6.75 11.26
N SER A 62 4.16 -7.31 11.92
CA SER A 62 4.36 -8.31 12.98
C SER A 62 4.99 -9.62 12.48
N GLN A 63 4.81 -9.93 11.20
CA GLN A 63 5.28 -11.17 10.58
C GLN A 63 6.56 -10.97 9.76
N THR A 64 6.90 -9.75 9.36
CA THR A 64 8.05 -9.43 8.48
C THR A 64 9.35 -10.09 8.91
N ALA A 65 9.66 -10.11 10.21
CA ALA A 65 10.87 -10.74 10.72
C ALA A 65 10.91 -12.26 10.42
N ARG A 66 9.75 -12.93 10.49
CA ARG A 66 9.56 -14.37 10.29
C ARG A 66 9.31 -14.78 8.85
N LEU A 67 9.09 -13.81 7.94
CA LEU A 67 8.92 -14.12 6.52
C LEU A 67 10.26 -14.61 5.95
N GLU A 68 10.24 -15.80 5.36
CA GLU A 68 11.35 -16.31 4.56
C GLU A 68 11.27 -15.64 3.18
N ILE A 69 12.04 -14.56 3.02
CA ILE A 69 12.17 -13.84 1.76
C ILE A 69 13.55 -14.18 1.22
N THR A 70 13.62 -14.82 0.06
CA THR A 70 14.90 -15.04 -0.61
C THR A 70 15.45 -13.71 -1.11
N ASP A 71 16.78 -13.57 -1.20
CA ASP A 71 17.36 -12.35 -1.74
C ASP A 71 16.97 -12.13 -3.21
N ALA A 72 16.78 -13.20 -3.98
CA ALA A 72 16.33 -13.11 -5.37
C ALA A 72 14.90 -12.54 -5.47
N ASP A 73 13.95 -13.05 -4.68
CA ASP A 73 12.59 -12.53 -4.64
C ASP A 73 12.56 -11.09 -4.12
N ALA A 74 13.42 -10.80 -3.14
CA ALA A 74 13.52 -9.48 -2.57
C ALA A 74 14.01 -8.45 -3.58
N GLU A 75 15.07 -8.74 -4.33
CA GLU A 75 15.61 -7.84 -5.35
C GLU A 75 14.60 -7.60 -6.49
N ILE A 76 13.82 -8.62 -6.89
CA ILE A 76 12.71 -8.43 -7.84
C ILE A 76 11.70 -7.42 -7.29
N VAL A 77 11.30 -7.60 -6.04
CA VAL A 77 10.32 -6.73 -5.38
C VAL A 77 10.87 -5.31 -5.21
N ILE A 78 12.13 -5.15 -4.80
CA ILE A 78 12.81 -3.85 -4.69
C ILE A 78 12.84 -3.15 -6.05
N ALA A 79 13.22 -3.87 -7.11
CA ALA A 79 13.26 -3.33 -8.47
C ALA A 79 11.87 -2.89 -8.98
N GLU A 80 10.79 -3.55 -8.54
CA GLU A 80 9.42 -3.13 -8.84
C GLU A 80 9.00 -1.89 -8.03
N ILE A 81 9.45 -1.75 -6.78
CA ILE A 81 9.04 -0.67 -5.85
C ILE A 81 9.82 0.63 -6.10
N MET A 82 11.13 0.54 -6.34
CA MET A 82 12.01 1.70 -6.43
C MET A 82 11.54 2.75 -7.47
N PRO A 83 11.16 2.37 -8.71
CA PRO A 83 10.65 3.34 -9.69
C PRO A 83 9.36 4.02 -9.23
N GLN A 84 8.51 3.30 -8.49
CA GLN A 84 7.28 3.86 -7.95
C GLN A 84 7.63 4.93 -6.93
N VAL A 85 8.45 4.60 -5.93
CA VAL A 85 8.93 5.55 -4.91
C VAL A 85 9.48 6.83 -5.55
N GLU A 86 10.25 6.71 -6.63
CA GLU A 86 10.80 7.87 -7.34
C GLU A 86 9.74 8.72 -8.04
N ILE A 87 8.81 8.11 -8.78
CA ILE A 87 7.69 8.85 -9.42
C ILE A 87 6.90 9.63 -8.37
N LEU A 88 6.71 9.05 -7.19
CA LEU A 88 5.87 9.60 -6.13
C LEU A 88 6.48 10.81 -5.44
N GLN A 89 7.81 10.89 -5.38
CA GLN A 89 8.51 12.09 -4.90
C GLN A 89 8.18 13.35 -5.74
N TYR A 90 7.65 13.18 -6.95
CA TYR A 90 7.23 14.27 -7.82
C TYR A 90 5.73 14.58 -7.78
N GLN A 91 4.93 13.84 -7.00
CA GLN A 91 3.50 14.16 -6.89
C GLN A 91 3.29 15.40 -6.02
N PRO A 92 2.46 16.38 -6.45
CA PRO A 92 2.21 17.60 -5.68
C PRO A 92 1.67 17.34 -4.26
N THR A 93 0.82 16.34 -4.11
CA THR A 93 0.27 15.92 -2.81
C THR A 93 1.35 15.45 -1.83
N VAL A 94 2.39 14.80 -2.35
CA VAL A 94 3.55 14.35 -1.57
C VAL A 94 4.48 15.53 -1.30
N GLN A 95 4.84 16.31 -2.32
CA GLN A 95 5.79 17.43 -2.19
C GLN A 95 5.31 18.50 -1.20
N ASN A 96 4.00 18.71 -1.12
CA ASN A 96 3.39 19.67 -0.20
C ASN A 96 3.28 19.15 1.24
N ASN A 97 3.68 17.90 1.50
CA ASN A 97 3.67 17.29 2.83
C ASN A 97 5.08 16.83 3.21
N ALA A 98 5.74 17.61 4.08
CA ALA A 98 7.11 17.34 4.52
C ALA A 98 7.28 15.98 5.21
N GLU A 99 6.26 15.49 5.91
CA GLU A 99 6.30 14.19 6.58
C GLU A 99 6.22 13.03 5.58
N LEU A 100 5.39 13.15 4.54
CA LEU A 100 5.35 12.19 3.44
C LEU A 100 6.65 12.15 2.64
N VAL A 101 7.24 13.32 2.35
CA VAL A 101 8.56 13.41 1.70
C VAL A 101 9.63 12.70 2.55
N LYS A 102 9.64 12.97 3.85
CA LYS A 102 10.58 12.34 4.78
C LYS A 102 10.41 10.82 4.80
N LEU A 103 9.18 10.33 4.91
CA LEU A 103 8.88 8.91 4.98
C LEU A 103 9.25 8.17 3.69
N LEU A 104 9.02 8.77 2.51
CA LEU A 104 9.47 8.20 1.23
C LEU A 104 10.99 8.16 1.12
N ASN A 105 11.68 9.18 1.63
CA ASN A 105 13.15 9.20 1.65
C ASN A 105 13.72 8.13 2.59
N GLU A 106 13.10 7.90 3.75
CA GLU A 106 13.49 6.84 4.68
C GLU A 106 13.31 5.46 4.04
N ILE A 107 12.18 5.21 3.37
CA ILE A 107 11.97 3.97 2.61
C ILE A 107 13.02 3.83 1.51
N LYS A 108 13.27 4.87 0.71
CA LYS A 108 14.29 4.85 -0.35
C LYS A 108 15.67 4.52 0.23
N ALA A 109 16.01 5.08 1.38
CA ALA A 109 17.29 4.84 2.03
C ALA A 109 17.42 3.38 2.50
N GLU A 110 16.39 2.80 3.11
CA GLU A 110 16.41 1.39 3.51
C GLU A 110 16.46 0.44 2.31
N LEU A 111 15.73 0.75 1.23
CA LEU A 111 15.72 -0.06 0.00
C LEU A 111 17.02 0.02 -0.81
N THR A 112 17.82 1.08 -0.65
CA THR A 112 19.09 1.28 -1.34
C THR A 112 20.32 1.08 -0.45
N LYS A 113 20.12 0.64 0.80
CA LYS A 113 21.19 0.49 1.79
C LYS A 113 22.31 -0.42 1.27
N PRO A 114 23.57 0.07 1.21
CA PRO A 114 24.69 -0.72 0.73
C PRO A 114 24.98 -1.87 1.71
N GLU A 115 25.61 -2.93 1.19
CA GLU A 115 26.08 -4.10 1.97
C GLU A 115 24.97 -4.88 2.72
N THR A 116 23.71 -4.52 2.52
CA THR A 116 22.55 -5.21 3.09
C THR A 116 21.94 -6.12 2.01
N PRO A 117 21.69 -7.41 2.30
CA PRO A 117 20.99 -8.30 1.37
C PRO A 117 19.59 -7.76 1.01
N GLY A 118 19.09 -8.11 -0.19
CA GLY A 118 17.75 -7.71 -0.66
C GLY A 118 16.65 -7.99 0.37
N SER A 119 16.68 -9.18 0.97
CA SER A 119 15.72 -9.58 2.00
C SER A 119 15.78 -8.68 3.24
N GLY A 120 16.98 -8.28 3.66
CA GLY A 120 17.22 -7.35 4.77
C GLY A 120 16.66 -5.95 4.49
N LYS A 121 16.91 -5.42 3.28
CA LYS A 121 16.39 -4.12 2.83
C LYS A 121 14.86 -4.07 2.89
N LEU A 122 14.18 -5.09 2.36
CA LEU A 122 12.71 -5.16 2.41
C LEU A 122 12.18 -5.28 3.84
N LYS A 123 12.80 -6.12 4.67
CA LYS A 123 12.38 -6.29 6.06
C LYS A 123 12.52 -5.00 6.88
N ALA A 124 13.49 -4.15 6.52
CA ALA A 124 13.67 -2.84 7.13
C ALA A 124 12.68 -1.79 6.62
N ALA A 125 12.29 -1.85 5.34
CA ALA A 125 11.35 -0.90 4.75
C ALA A 125 9.88 -1.14 5.12
N ILE A 126 9.45 -2.41 5.23
CA ILE A 126 8.03 -2.75 5.51
C ILE A 126 7.47 -2.06 6.77
N PRO A 127 8.18 -2.00 7.90
CA PRO A 127 7.70 -1.33 9.10
C PRO A 127 7.44 0.18 8.98
N LEU A 128 7.96 0.85 7.94
CA LEU A 128 7.77 2.28 7.68
C LEU A 128 6.45 2.58 6.94
N LEU A 129 5.91 1.58 6.22
CA LEU A 129 4.71 1.70 5.39
C LEU A 129 3.43 2.14 6.14
N PRO A 130 3.17 1.70 7.39
CA PRO A 130 2.00 2.16 8.14
C PRO A 130 1.93 3.68 8.32
N GLY A 131 3.06 4.39 8.27
CA GLY A 131 3.09 5.85 8.39
C GLY A 131 2.27 6.55 7.31
N PHE A 132 2.11 5.96 6.12
CA PHE A 132 1.33 6.52 5.01
C PHE A 132 -0.19 6.38 5.18
N LEU A 133 -0.67 5.39 5.94
CA LEU A 133 -2.11 5.15 6.16
C LEU A 133 -2.80 6.34 6.82
N SER A 134 -2.08 6.99 7.74
CA SER A 134 -2.56 8.16 8.47
C SER A 134 -2.85 9.33 7.51
N TYR A 135 -2.04 9.49 6.46
CA TYR A 135 -2.16 10.59 5.51
C TYR A 135 -3.13 10.32 4.36
N GLU A 136 -3.38 9.06 4.00
CA GLU A 136 -4.39 8.71 2.98
C GLU A 136 -5.80 9.15 3.40
N LEU A 137 -6.10 9.10 4.69
CA LEU A 137 -7.35 9.58 5.28
C LEU A 137 -7.44 11.11 5.37
N GLU A 138 -6.33 11.79 5.63
CA GLU A 138 -6.30 13.24 5.89
C GLU A 138 -6.18 14.09 4.63
N LEU A 139 -5.47 13.60 3.61
CA LEU A 139 -5.12 14.38 2.42
C LEU A 139 -6.03 14.14 1.22
N ASP A 140 -7.10 13.36 1.40
CA ASP A 140 -7.95 12.85 0.31
C ASP A 140 -7.14 12.23 -0.85
N THR A 141 -6.01 11.62 -0.49
CA THR A 141 -5.08 11.01 -1.44
C THR A 141 -5.53 9.58 -1.74
N GLU A 142 -6.68 9.46 -2.40
CA GLU A 142 -7.29 8.19 -2.77
C GLU A 142 -6.29 7.26 -3.47
N GLY A 143 -6.06 6.10 -2.86
CA GLY A 143 -5.19 5.07 -3.44
C GLY A 143 -3.73 5.46 -3.41
N LEU A 144 -3.30 6.39 -2.55
CA LEU A 144 -1.89 6.71 -2.36
C LEU A 144 -1.14 5.43 -2.04
N LEU A 145 -1.53 4.66 -1.03
CA LEU A 145 -0.85 3.39 -0.71
C LEU A 145 -0.93 2.34 -1.82
N GLN A 146 -2.05 2.25 -2.52
CA GLN A 146 -2.18 1.33 -3.65
C GLN A 146 -1.30 1.74 -4.84
N ARG A 147 -1.04 3.04 -5.01
CA ARG A 147 -0.10 3.58 -6.00
C ARG A 147 1.35 3.54 -5.51
N LEU A 148 1.56 3.72 -4.19
CA LEU A 148 2.89 3.75 -3.60
C LEU A 148 3.48 2.35 -3.53
N PHE A 149 2.67 1.38 -3.11
CA PHE A 149 3.13 0.09 -2.64
C PHE A 149 2.21 -1.08 -3.05
N PRO A 150 1.73 -1.16 -4.31
CA PRO A 150 0.96 -2.30 -4.81
C PRO A 150 1.78 -3.59 -4.71
N THR A 151 3.10 -3.50 -4.91
CA THR A 151 4.00 -4.66 -4.82
C THR A 151 4.18 -5.15 -3.38
N PHE A 152 4.27 -4.25 -2.39
CA PHE A 152 4.30 -4.68 -0.98
C PHE A 152 2.98 -5.32 -0.55
N SER A 153 1.86 -4.82 -1.09
CA SER A 153 0.55 -5.44 -0.86
C SER A 153 0.48 -6.86 -1.46
N LYS A 154 1.16 -7.09 -2.59
CA LYS A 154 1.27 -8.39 -3.28
C LYS A 154 2.37 -9.31 -2.75
N LEU A 155 3.21 -8.82 -1.84
CA LEU A 155 4.36 -9.53 -1.30
C LEU A 155 3.90 -10.77 -0.52
N ALA A 156 2.83 -10.66 0.27
CA ALA A 156 2.23 -11.79 0.98
C ALA A 156 1.80 -12.94 0.04
N GLY A 157 1.28 -12.62 -1.15
CA GLY A 157 0.91 -13.60 -2.17
C GLY A 157 2.10 -14.21 -2.92
N LYS A 158 3.16 -13.42 -3.18
CA LYS A 158 4.41 -13.92 -3.79
C LYS A 158 5.16 -14.88 -2.84
N LEU A 159 5.10 -14.63 -1.53
CA LEU A 159 5.76 -15.46 -0.50
C LEU A 159 5.13 -16.85 -0.29
N LYS A 160 3.88 -17.07 -0.69
CA LYS A 160 3.26 -18.41 -0.70
C LYS A 160 3.87 -19.34 -1.76
N LYS A 161 4.42 -18.80 -2.86
CA LYS A 161 4.90 -19.61 -3.98
C LYS A 161 6.25 -20.29 -3.72
N THR A 162 6.98 -19.87 -2.69
CA THR A 162 8.31 -20.40 -2.36
C THR A 162 8.27 -21.57 -1.35
N GLN A 163 7.10 -21.87 -0.78
CA GLN A 163 6.89 -23.01 0.14
C GLN A 163 6.12 -24.19 -0.47
N ALA A 164 5.89 -24.20 -1.79
CA ALA A 164 5.17 -25.26 -2.52
C ALA A 164 6.12 -26.05 -3.43
#